data_AF-A0A2V5NQ54-F1
#
_entry.id   AF-A0A2V5NQ54-F1
#
_cell.length_a   1.000
_cell.length_b   1.000
_cell.length_c   1.000
_cell.angle_alpha   90.00
_cell.angle_beta   90.00
_cell.angle_gamma   90.00
#
_symmetry.space_group_name_H-M   'P 1'
#
loop_
_entity.id
_entity.type
_entity.pdbx_description
1 polymer ?
#
loop_
_entity_poly.entity_id
_entity_poly.type
_entity_poly.pdbx_seq_one_letter_code
_entity_poly.pdbx_strand_id
1 'polypeptide(L)'
;MTYAQRRNLALAVLAAFIAIVFLSACGTTERALPAYERPLSKTDFQNVRTTAYTHTESDHREYSNHNALGGELHAAGAPIHRAEAVTRATLAYEVPRAIPVNETASHSPQLQPFSMEETPGSRRITRTSKRASKTPRSVKRAVAVSPGRRSLGEGGRPPQIGSAAADWSRWPAGTVFRLLSTGQSYRVEDYGWALSGRNTIDLYMANQHEMNSWGAREETIEILQWGDPQESLQFLRRHQDYRHIKRMVLELEGHEKEAASLR
;
A
#
# COMPACT_ATOMS: atom_id res chain seq x y z
N MET A 1 27.02 52.65 46.53
CA MET A 1 27.47 51.62 45.56
C MET A 1 28.68 52.11 44.80
N THR A 2 29.79 51.39 44.91
CA THR A 2 31.04 51.68 44.18
C THR A 2 30.90 51.33 42.69
N TYR A 3 31.75 51.89 41.84
CA TYR A 3 31.75 51.64 40.40
C TYR A 3 31.87 50.13 40.07
N ALA A 4 32.70 49.41 40.82
CA ALA A 4 32.86 47.96 40.68
C ALA A 4 31.56 47.19 40.98
N GLN A 5 30.79 47.61 42.00
CA GLN A 5 29.51 46.99 42.34
C GLN A 5 28.45 47.22 41.25
N ARG A 6 28.40 48.42 40.66
CA ARG A 6 27.47 48.74 39.56
C ARG A 6 27.81 47.95 38.28
N ARG A 7 29.09 47.80 37.97
CA ARG A 7 29.56 46.99 36.84
C ARG A 7 29.21 45.50 37.00
N ASN A 8 29.44 44.95 38.19
CA ASN A 8 29.13 43.55 38.47
C ASN A 8 27.61 43.28 38.46
N LEU A 9 26.82 44.24 38.98
CA LEU A 9 25.35 44.18 38.89
C LEU A 9 24.86 44.24 37.43
N ALA A 10 25.42 45.14 36.62
CA ALA A 10 25.09 45.26 35.20
C ALA A 10 25.42 43.98 34.41
N LEU A 11 26.58 43.37 34.70
CA LEU A 11 26.96 42.08 34.10
C LEU A 11 26.05 40.94 34.54
N ALA A 12 25.63 40.90 35.80
CA ALA A 12 24.70 39.89 36.31
C ALA A 12 23.29 40.03 35.68
N VAL A 13 22.79 41.26 35.53
CA VAL A 13 21.51 41.53 34.86
C VAL A 13 21.58 41.18 33.38
N LEU A 14 22.69 41.49 32.70
CA LEU A 14 22.91 41.12 31.30
C LEU A 14 22.96 39.59 31.12
N ALA A 15 23.67 38.88 31.99
CA ALA A 15 23.73 37.43 31.97
C ALA A 15 22.37 36.77 32.24
N ALA A 16 21.57 37.32 33.16
CA ALA A 16 20.21 36.87 33.42
C ALA A 16 19.29 37.11 32.22
N PHE A 17 19.42 38.26 31.54
CA PHE A 17 18.64 38.58 30.35
C PHE A 17 19.00 37.65 29.18
N ILE A 18 20.29 37.37 28.98
CA ILE A 18 20.78 36.41 27.99
C ILE A 18 20.25 35.00 28.30
N ALA A 19 20.29 34.56 29.56
CA ALA A 19 19.74 33.26 29.97
C ALA A 19 18.22 33.16 29.71
N ILE A 20 17.45 34.21 29.99
CA ILE A 20 16.01 34.26 29.71
C ILE A 20 15.75 34.16 28.20
N VAL A 21 16.51 34.90 27.37
CA VAL A 21 16.39 34.85 25.91
C VAL A 21 16.72 33.46 25.35
N PHE A 22 17.75 32.79 25.86
CA PHE A 22 18.10 31.41 25.44
C PHE A 22 17.11 30.35 25.95
N LEU A 23 16.47 30.55 27.11
CA LEU A 23 15.43 29.65 27.63
C LEU A 23 14.10 29.79 26.86
N SER A 24 13.82 30.97 26.30
CA SER A 24 12.63 31.20 25.45
C SER A 24 12.80 30.79 23.98
N ALA A 25 13.97 30.28 23.57
CA ALA A 25 14.24 29.84 22.20
C ALA A 25 13.95 28.35 21.95
N CYS A 26 13.51 27.58 22.97
CA CYS A 26 12.98 26.23 22.76
C CYS A 26 11.51 26.33 22.31
N GLY A 27 11.30 26.87 21.11
CA GLY A 27 10.00 26.93 20.48
C GLY A 27 9.58 25.56 19.94
N THR A 28 9.33 24.59 20.81
CA THR A 28 8.43 23.49 20.44
C THR A 28 7.06 24.11 20.27
N THR A 29 6.74 24.54 19.04
CA THR A 29 5.37 24.91 18.70
C THR A 29 4.50 23.69 19.01
N GLU A 30 3.80 23.71 20.15
CA GLU A 30 2.84 22.67 20.52
C GLU A 30 1.64 22.79 19.60
N ARG A 31 1.81 22.40 18.32
CA ARG A 31 0.73 22.32 17.35
C ARG A 31 -0.31 21.35 17.91
N ALA A 32 -1.54 21.82 18.07
CA ALA A 32 -2.66 20.99 18.47
C ALA A 32 -2.79 19.83 17.48
N LEU A 33 -3.04 18.64 18.02
CA LEU A 33 -3.24 17.46 17.20
C LEU A 33 -4.54 17.60 16.40
N PRO A 34 -4.60 17.04 15.19
CA PRO A 34 -5.84 16.99 14.42
C PRO A 34 -6.92 16.23 15.20
N ALA A 35 -8.18 16.50 14.84
CA ALA A 35 -9.33 15.80 15.39
C ALA A 35 -9.20 14.28 15.17
N TYR A 36 -9.49 13.50 16.21
CA TYR A 36 -9.45 12.06 16.15
C TYR A 36 -10.63 11.52 15.35
N GLU A 37 -10.35 10.72 14.33
CA GLU A 37 -11.33 10.00 13.52
C GLU A 37 -11.36 8.53 13.93
N ARG A 38 -12.50 7.87 13.81
CA ARG A 38 -12.58 6.43 14.06
C ARG A 38 -11.70 5.66 13.05
N PRO A 39 -10.84 4.73 13.49
CA PRO A 39 -10.01 3.94 12.60
C PRO A 39 -10.85 3.13 11.61
N LEU A 40 -10.38 3.04 10.37
CA LEU A 40 -10.98 2.17 9.36
C LEU A 40 -10.70 0.69 9.69
N SER A 41 -11.65 -0.17 9.35
CA SER A 41 -11.44 -1.62 9.43
C SER A 41 -10.35 -2.04 8.44
N LYS A 42 -9.42 -2.90 8.85
CA LYS A 42 -8.38 -3.44 7.96
C LYS A 42 -9.01 -4.35 6.91
N THR A 43 -9.18 -3.82 5.70
CA THR A 43 -9.74 -4.50 4.52
C THR A 43 -8.82 -4.30 3.32
N ASP A 44 -8.95 -5.16 2.31
CA ASP A 44 -8.18 -5.08 1.06
C ASP A 44 -8.50 -3.79 0.29
N PHE A 45 -9.72 -3.27 0.42
CA PHE A 45 -10.14 -2.02 -0.21
C PHE A 45 -10.61 -1.03 0.85
N GLN A 46 -10.14 0.21 0.75
CA GLN A 46 -10.51 1.29 1.67
C GLN A 46 -10.72 2.59 0.89
N ASN A 47 -11.66 3.43 1.35
CA ASN A 47 -11.77 4.81 0.92
C ASN A 47 -11.06 5.68 1.96
N VAL A 48 -10.08 6.44 1.50
CA VAL A 48 -9.24 7.27 2.37
C VAL A 48 -9.13 8.67 1.78
N ARG A 49 -8.95 9.65 2.66
CA ARG A 49 -8.51 10.97 2.22
C ARG A 49 -7.05 10.88 1.83
N THR A 50 -6.71 11.41 0.66
CA THR A 50 -5.32 11.61 0.25
C THR A 50 -4.98 13.08 0.18
N THR A 51 -3.76 13.39 0.56
CA THR A 51 -3.11 14.68 0.33
C THR A 51 -1.78 14.42 -0.39
N ALA A 52 -1.05 15.47 -0.71
CA ALA A 52 0.31 15.34 -1.20
C ALA A 52 1.24 16.30 -0.47
N TYR A 53 2.49 15.88 -0.31
CA TYR A 53 3.57 16.68 0.26
C TYR A 53 4.83 16.56 -0.60
N THR A 54 5.76 17.48 -0.40
CA THR A 54 7.08 17.40 -1.02
C THR A 54 8.18 17.92 -0.10
N HIS A 55 9.40 17.42 -0.29
CA HIS A 55 10.55 17.77 0.53
C HIS A 55 10.96 19.27 0.42
N THR A 56 10.43 19.99 -0.57
CA THR A 56 10.69 21.43 -0.74
C THR A 56 9.81 22.32 0.14
N GLU A 57 8.76 21.77 0.77
CA GLU A 57 7.89 22.50 1.68
C GLU A 57 8.62 22.95 2.96
N SER A 58 8.20 24.09 3.51
CA SER A 58 8.86 24.76 4.64
C SER A 58 9.07 23.86 5.87
N ASP A 59 8.09 23.00 6.16
CA ASP A 59 8.08 22.08 7.29
C ASP A 59 8.85 20.78 7.05
N HIS A 60 9.24 20.50 5.80
CA HIS A 60 10.07 19.34 5.44
C HIS A 60 11.55 19.69 5.23
N ARG A 61 11.93 20.98 5.26
CA ARG A 61 13.33 21.41 5.05
C ARG A 61 14.32 20.83 6.06
N GLU A 62 13.87 20.53 7.28
CA GLU A 62 14.71 19.92 8.32
C GLU A 62 15.07 18.46 7.96
N TYR A 63 14.12 17.73 7.36
CA TYR A 63 14.26 16.31 7.02
C TYR A 63 14.77 16.08 5.59
N SER A 64 14.76 17.11 4.74
CA SER A 64 15.18 17.02 3.34
C SER A 64 14.39 15.91 2.62
N ASN A 65 15.05 15.14 1.75
CA ASN A 65 14.50 14.02 1.00
C ASN A 65 14.54 12.69 1.77
N HIS A 66 14.56 12.69 3.10
CA HIS A 66 14.61 11.47 3.90
C HIS A 66 13.26 11.14 4.53
N ASN A 67 12.93 9.85 4.57
CA ASN A 67 11.75 9.34 5.27
C ASN A 67 12.06 9.02 6.74
N ALA A 68 11.02 8.77 7.53
CA ALA A 68 11.17 8.41 8.94
C ALA A 68 11.99 7.13 9.21
N LEU A 69 12.11 6.23 8.23
CA LEU A 69 12.94 5.02 8.34
C LEU A 69 14.42 5.27 7.98
N GLY A 70 14.79 6.49 7.60
CA GLY A 70 16.15 6.88 7.22
C GLY A 70 16.52 6.58 5.76
N GLY A 71 15.57 6.16 4.94
CA GLY A 71 15.71 6.02 3.48
C GLY A 71 15.39 7.30 2.73
N GLU A 72 15.56 7.29 1.41
CA GLU A 72 15.17 8.41 0.55
C GLU A 72 13.69 8.36 0.17
N LEU A 73 13.07 9.54 -0.01
CA LEU A 73 11.72 9.69 -0.54
C LEU A 73 11.72 9.55 -2.07
N HIS A 74 10.78 8.78 -2.58
CA HIS A 74 10.65 8.46 -4.00
C HIS A 74 9.24 8.83 -4.50
N ALA A 75 9.15 9.57 -5.60
CA ALA A 75 7.86 9.79 -6.25
C ALA A 75 7.43 8.48 -6.95
N ALA A 76 6.12 8.24 -7.02
CA ALA A 76 5.60 7.10 -7.77
C ALA A 76 5.91 7.25 -9.27
N GLY A 77 6.06 6.13 -9.97
CA GLY A 77 6.17 6.13 -11.43
C GLY A 77 4.92 6.69 -12.13
N ALA A 78 4.96 6.82 -13.45
CA ALA A 78 3.83 7.37 -14.22
C ALA A 78 2.50 6.64 -13.91
N PRO A 79 1.35 7.35 -13.95
CA PRO A 79 0.04 6.74 -13.86
C PRO A 79 -0.13 5.58 -14.84
N ILE A 80 -0.62 4.45 -14.34
CA ILE A 80 -0.90 3.25 -15.12
C ILE A 80 -2.41 3.19 -15.34
N HIS A 81 -2.87 3.79 -16.43
CA HIS A 81 -4.25 3.60 -16.86
C HIS A 81 -4.37 2.19 -17.45
N ARG A 82 -5.15 1.32 -16.82
CA ARG A 82 -5.31 -0.10 -17.20
C ARG A 82 -5.70 -0.32 -18.68
N ALA A 83 -6.17 0.71 -19.38
CA ALA A 83 -6.38 0.68 -20.83
C ALA A 83 -5.08 0.46 -21.64
N GLU A 84 -3.91 0.86 -21.12
CA GLU A 84 -2.62 0.74 -21.83
C GLU A 84 -1.96 -0.64 -21.65
N ALA A 85 -2.45 -1.45 -20.70
CA ALA A 85 -1.96 -2.81 -20.46
C ALA A 85 -2.88 -3.91 -21.02
N VAL A 86 -3.89 -3.55 -21.83
CA VAL A 86 -4.62 -4.52 -22.65
C VAL A 86 -4.14 -4.37 -24.08
N THR A 87 -2.89 -4.77 -24.35
CA THR A 87 -2.62 -5.36 -25.66
C THR A 87 -3.61 -6.51 -25.79
N ARG A 88 -4.62 -6.28 -26.65
CA ARG A 88 -5.67 -7.20 -27.08
C ARG A 88 -5.42 -8.60 -26.54
N ALA A 89 -6.19 -9.00 -25.53
CA ALA A 89 -6.47 -10.41 -25.36
C ALA A 89 -7.16 -10.85 -26.66
N THR A 90 -6.38 -11.28 -27.65
CA THR A 90 -6.89 -12.15 -28.70
C THR A 90 -7.40 -13.35 -27.94
N LEU A 91 -8.73 -13.41 -27.78
CA LEU A 91 -9.44 -14.64 -27.52
C LEU A 91 -8.83 -15.68 -28.46
N ALA A 92 -8.07 -16.62 -27.91
CA ALA A 92 -7.63 -17.80 -28.62
C ALA A 92 -8.83 -18.73 -28.82
N TYR A 93 -9.86 -18.23 -29.51
CA TYR A 93 -10.87 -18.99 -30.21
C TYR A 93 -11.26 -18.22 -31.47
N GLU A 94 -10.28 -17.96 -32.31
CA GLU A 94 -10.49 -17.87 -33.75
C GLU A 94 -9.17 -18.24 -34.40
N VAL A 95 -8.92 -19.55 -34.45
CA VAL A 95 -8.01 -20.14 -35.42
C VAL A 95 -8.87 -20.43 -36.64
N PRO A 96 -8.75 -19.70 -37.76
CA PRO A 96 -9.18 -20.25 -39.04
C PRO A 96 -8.33 -21.50 -39.27
N ARG A 97 -8.99 -22.68 -39.27
CA ARG A 97 -8.33 -23.91 -39.69
C ARG A 97 -7.72 -23.68 -41.07
N ALA A 98 -6.49 -24.13 -41.23
CA ALA A 98 -5.77 -24.13 -42.49
C ALA A 98 -6.65 -24.66 -43.64
N ILE A 99 -6.66 -23.91 -44.75
CA ILE A 99 -7.16 -24.40 -46.04
C ILE A 99 -6.09 -25.35 -46.62
N PRO A 100 -6.47 -26.53 -47.15
CA PRO A 100 -5.53 -27.49 -47.72
C PRO A 100 -5.31 -27.24 -49.22
N VAL A 101 -4.07 -27.44 -49.69
CA VAL A 101 -3.68 -27.66 -51.09
C VAL A 101 -2.48 -28.63 -51.00
N ASN A 102 -2.36 -29.77 -51.68
CA ASN A 102 -2.85 -30.21 -52.98
C ASN A 102 -2.99 -31.75 -53.02
N GLU A 103 -3.81 -32.23 -53.95
CA GLU A 103 -3.93 -33.63 -54.36
C GLU A 103 -2.58 -34.22 -54.81
N THR A 104 -2.22 -35.39 -54.29
CA THR A 104 -1.82 -36.58 -55.06
C THR A 104 -1.35 -37.68 -54.13
N ALA A 105 -1.60 -38.92 -54.56
CA ALA A 105 -1.08 -40.18 -54.05
C ALA A 105 -1.82 -40.83 -52.86
N SER A 106 -2.69 -41.76 -53.27
CA SER A 106 -2.53 -43.20 -52.98
C SER A 106 -3.01 -43.76 -51.64
N HIS A 107 -4.06 -44.58 -51.81
CA HIS A 107 -4.28 -45.86 -51.13
C HIS A 107 -5.07 -45.83 -49.81
N SER A 108 -6.33 -46.25 -49.90
CA SER A 108 -7.14 -46.71 -48.78
C SER A 108 -7.41 -48.22 -48.91
N PRO A 109 -7.32 -48.99 -47.83
CA PRO A 109 -8.17 -50.15 -47.63
C PRO A 109 -9.23 -49.88 -46.55
N GLN A 110 -10.45 -50.30 -46.85
CA GLN A 110 -11.66 -50.12 -46.06
C GLN A 110 -11.68 -50.92 -44.74
N LEU A 111 -12.39 -50.37 -43.75
CA LEU A 111 -13.12 -51.15 -42.76
C LEU A 111 -14.58 -50.66 -42.68
N GLN A 112 -15.46 -51.65 -42.52
CA GLN A 112 -16.90 -51.62 -42.73
C GLN A 112 -17.72 -51.05 -41.54
N PRO A 113 -19.00 -50.71 -41.78
CA PRO A 113 -19.77 -49.76 -40.97
C PRO A 113 -20.41 -50.40 -39.73
N PHE A 114 -20.43 -49.66 -38.61
CA PHE A 114 -21.23 -50.01 -37.44
C PHE A 114 -22.65 -49.47 -37.64
N SER A 115 -23.56 -50.40 -37.91
CA SER A 115 -25.01 -50.22 -37.94
C SER A 115 -25.55 -49.87 -36.55
N MET A 116 -26.39 -48.84 -36.46
CA MET A 116 -27.31 -48.62 -35.35
C MET A 116 -28.74 -48.62 -35.91
N GLU A 117 -29.54 -49.60 -35.50
CA GLU A 117 -31.00 -49.50 -35.54
C GLU A 117 -31.53 -49.56 -34.10
N GLU A 118 -32.37 -48.60 -33.75
CA GLU A 118 -33.15 -48.58 -32.51
C GLU A 118 -34.44 -49.37 -32.70
N THR A 119 -34.81 -50.23 -31.74
CA THR A 119 -36.21 -50.64 -31.50
C THR A 119 -36.39 -51.09 -30.03
N PRO A 120 -37.56 -50.83 -29.39
CA PRO A 120 -37.74 -50.88 -27.94
C PRO A 120 -38.33 -52.21 -27.43
N GLY A 121 -38.13 -52.51 -26.14
CA GLY A 121 -39.01 -53.43 -25.40
C GLY A 121 -38.35 -54.42 -24.44
N SER A 122 -38.74 -54.32 -23.16
CA SER A 122 -38.98 -55.41 -22.19
C SER A 122 -37.86 -56.42 -21.86
N ARG A 123 -37.39 -56.41 -20.60
CA ARG A 123 -37.69 -57.44 -19.56
C ARG A 123 -36.56 -57.57 -18.52
N ARG A 124 -36.88 -57.11 -17.30
CA ARG A 124 -36.70 -57.72 -15.97
C ARG A 124 -35.69 -58.89 -15.83
N ILE A 125 -34.79 -58.82 -14.83
CA ILE A 125 -34.65 -59.73 -13.65
C ILE A 125 -33.20 -59.83 -13.09
N THR A 126 -33.05 -59.31 -11.86
CA THR A 126 -32.32 -59.77 -10.65
C THR A 126 -30.79 -59.89 -10.52
N ARG A 127 -30.36 -59.40 -9.34
CA ARG A 127 -29.38 -59.97 -8.35
C ARG A 127 -27.92 -60.00 -8.83
N THR A 128 -26.87 -59.72 -8.03
CA THR A 128 -26.64 -59.76 -6.58
C THR A 128 -25.30 -59.09 -6.27
N SER A 129 -25.20 -58.44 -5.11
CA SER A 129 -24.04 -58.29 -4.21
C SER A 129 -22.60 -58.27 -4.79
N LYS A 130 -21.81 -57.23 -4.43
CA LYS A 130 -20.79 -57.28 -3.36
C LYS A 130 -19.87 -56.05 -3.40
N ARG A 131 -19.56 -55.61 -2.19
CA ARG A 131 -18.56 -54.63 -1.74
C ARG A 131 -17.29 -54.57 -2.60
N ALA A 132 -16.91 -53.36 -3.02
CA ALA A 132 -15.55 -53.02 -3.43
C ALA A 132 -15.19 -51.61 -2.92
N SER A 133 -13.96 -51.51 -2.40
CA SER A 133 -13.30 -50.39 -1.74
C SER A 133 -13.28 -49.09 -2.56
N LYS A 134 -13.72 -47.97 -1.96
CA LYS A 134 -13.41 -46.63 -2.47
C LYS A 134 -11.99 -46.25 -2.09
N THR A 135 -11.10 -46.19 -3.08
CA THR A 135 -9.87 -45.41 -3.01
C THR A 135 -10.21 -43.92 -3.17
N PRO A 136 -9.68 -43.00 -2.35
CA PRO A 136 -9.87 -41.58 -2.56
C PRO A 136 -9.10 -41.14 -3.81
N ARG A 137 -9.84 -40.55 -4.76
CA ARG A 137 -9.34 -39.88 -5.96
C ARG A 137 -8.27 -38.87 -5.55
N SER A 138 -7.08 -38.98 -6.15
CA SER A 138 -6.01 -38.00 -5.94
C SER A 138 -6.51 -36.61 -6.36
N VAL A 139 -6.60 -35.72 -5.39
CA VAL A 139 -6.77 -34.29 -5.66
C VAL A 139 -5.42 -33.84 -6.20
N LYS A 140 -5.36 -33.52 -7.50
CA LYS A 140 -4.20 -32.86 -8.08
C LYS A 140 -3.99 -31.56 -7.31
N ARG A 141 -2.88 -31.48 -6.56
CA ARG A 141 -2.40 -30.27 -5.91
C ARG A 141 -2.50 -29.11 -6.90
N ALA A 142 -3.11 -28.00 -6.48
CA ALA A 142 -2.95 -26.73 -7.15
C ALA A 142 -1.45 -26.41 -7.15
N VAL A 143 -0.84 -26.42 -8.33
CA VAL A 143 0.52 -25.94 -8.52
C VAL A 143 0.45 -24.43 -8.35
N ALA A 144 1.17 -23.90 -7.37
CA ALA A 144 1.40 -22.47 -7.23
C ALA A 144 1.97 -21.97 -8.56
N VAL A 145 1.19 -21.16 -9.28
CA VAL A 145 1.70 -20.42 -10.42
C VAL A 145 2.67 -19.41 -9.84
N SER A 146 3.96 -19.68 -9.98
CA SER A 146 5.02 -18.71 -9.73
C SER A 146 4.64 -17.39 -10.41
N PRO A 147 4.88 -16.22 -9.79
CA PRO A 147 4.59 -14.93 -10.41
C PRO A 147 5.64 -14.64 -11.51
N GLY A 148 5.60 -15.43 -12.57
CA GLY A 148 6.44 -15.30 -13.74
C GLY A 148 5.81 -14.32 -14.71
N ARG A 149 6.39 -13.11 -14.78
CA ARG A 149 6.22 -12.12 -15.85
C ARG A 149 4.78 -11.70 -16.14
N ARG A 150 4.26 -10.75 -15.34
CA ARG A 150 3.28 -9.79 -15.84
C ARG A 150 3.97 -8.89 -16.87
N SER A 151 3.26 -8.62 -17.96
CA SER A 151 3.72 -7.96 -19.18
C SER A 151 4.52 -6.69 -18.89
N LEU A 152 5.80 -6.73 -19.25
CA LEU A 152 6.67 -5.56 -19.31
C LEU A 152 6.14 -4.63 -20.41
N GLY A 153 5.58 -3.48 -20.01
CA GLY A 153 5.54 -2.31 -20.87
C GLY A 153 6.96 -1.86 -21.24
N GLU A 154 7.06 -1.01 -22.24
CA GLU A 154 8.32 -0.50 -22.80
C GLU A 154 9.27 -0.04 -21.67
N GLY A 155 10.31 -0.83 -21.39
CA GLY A 155 11.31 -0.49 -20.39
C GLY A 155 11.42 -1.37 -19.14
N GLY A 156 10.96 -2.63 -19.12
CA GLY A 156 11.64 -3.69 -18.37
C GLY A 156 11.60 -3.70 -16.83
N ARG A 157 11.38 -2.55 -16.21
CA ARG A 157 11.54 -2.31 -14.78
C ARG A 157 10.18 -2.41 -14.10
N PRO A 158 10.15 -2.96 -12.87
CA PRO A 158 8.95 -2.85 -12.05
C PRO A 158 8.59 -1.36 -11.88
N PRO A 159 7.29 -1.02 -11.83
CA PRO A 159 6.87 0.36 -11.61
C PRO A 159 7.47 0.87 -10.30
N GLN A 160 8.00 2.09 -10.33
CA GLN A 160 8.57 2.74 -9.15
C GLN A 160 7.47 2.95 -8.11
N ILE A 161 7.71 2.42 -6.91
CA ILE A 161 6.80 2.56 -5.76
C ILE A 161 7.07 3.93 -5.13
N GLY A 162 6.02 4.74 -4.99
CA GLY A 162 6.13 6.04 -4.34
C GLY A 162 6.15 5.93 -2.81
N SER A 163 6.71 6.94 -2.17
CA SER A 163 6.68 7.11 -0.71
C SER A 163 5.34 7.69 -0.27
N ALA A 164 4.87 7.26 0.88
CA ALA A 164 3.69 7.82 1.52
C ALA A 164 3.92 7.98 3.03
N ALA A 165 3.33 9.05 3.57
CA ALA A 165 3.22 9.26 4.99
C ALA A 165 1.81 8.90 5.47
N ALA A 166 1.71 8.27 6.63
CA ALA A 166 0.41 7.94 7.23
C ALA A 166 0.52 7.85 8.76
N ASP A 167 -0.63 7.73 9.43
CA ASP A 167 -0.65 7.26 10.81
C ASP A 167 -0.28 5.77 10.85
N TRP A 168 0.86 5.45 11.47
CA TRP A 168 1.38 4.08 11.56
C TRP A 168 0.56 3.15 12.46
N SER A 169 -0.31 3.68 13.31
CA SER A 169 -1.29 2.85 14.04
C SER A 169 -2.40 2.32 13.13
N ARG A 170 -2.68 3.03 12.03
CA ARG A 170 -3.73 2.69 11.05
C ARG A 170 -3.16 1.94 9.85
N TRP A 171 -2.11 2.50 9.26
CA TRP A 171 -1.32 1.88 8.19
C TRP A 171 0.13 1.73 8.67
N PRO A 172 0.47 0.58 9.29
CA PRO A 172 1.81 0.35 9.80
C PRO A 172 2.90 0.55 8.75
N ALA A 173 4.09 0.92 9.20
CA ALA A 173 5.27 1.06 8.37
C ALA A 173 5.46 -0.17 7.48
N GLY A 174 5.76 0.06 6.21
CA GLY A 174 5.88 -0.98 5.18
C GLY A 174 4.58 -1.35 4.48
N THR A 175 3.42 -0.79 4.87
CA THR A 175 2.16 -1.01 4.15
C THR A 175 2.29 -0.56 2.70
N VAL A 176 2.00 -1.45 1.75
CA VAL A 176 2.00 -1.18 0.31
C VAL A 176 0.57 -1.17 -0.20
N PHE A 177 0.20 -0.11 -0.90
CA PHE A 177 -1.13 0.05 -1.48
C PHE A 177 -1.07 0.61 -2.90
N ARG A 178 -2.16 0.44 -3.64
CA ARG A 178 -2.36 0.98 -4.98
C ARG A 178 -3.55 1.92 -5.01
N LEU A 179 -3.40 3.07 -5.66
CA LEU A 179 -4.51 3.97 -5.96
C LEU A 179 -5.30 3.39 -7.13
N LEU A 180 -6.62 3.25 -6.98
CA LEU A 180 -7.44 2.71 -8.07
C LEU A 180 -7.62 3.70 -9.22
N SER A 181 -7.56 5.02 -8.95
CA SER A 181 -7.72 6.07 -9.96
C SER A 181 -6.53 6.14 -10.93
N THR A 182 -5.30 6.03 -10.43
CA THR A 182 -4.07 6.19 -11.22
C THR A 182 -3.32 4.88 -11.45
N GLY A 183 -3.63 3.80 -10.73
CA GLY A 183 -2.88 2.54 -10.78
C GLY A 183 -1.49 2.59 -10.15
N GLN A 184 -1.06 3.75 -9.63
CA GLN A 184 0.24 3.92 -8.97
C GLN A 184 0.27 3.20 -7.63
N SER A 185 1.44 2.68 -7.26
CA SER A 185 1.66 1.98 -5.99
C SER A 185 2.53 2.82 -5.08
N TYR A 186 2.20 2.80 -3.79
CA TYR A 186 2.89 3.55 -2.74
C TYR A 186 3.20 2.66 -1.56
N ARG A 187 4.25 3.02 -0.81
CA ARG A 187 4.67 2.39 0.44
C ARG A 187 4.63 3.41 1.56
N VAL A 188 3.97 3.05 2.66
CA VAL A 188 4.01 3.82 3.90
C VAL A 188 5.38 3.64 4.54
N GLU A 189 6.17 4.71 4.57
CA GLU A 189 7.51 4.71 5.14
C GLU A 189 7.82 5.99 5.92
N ASP A 190 6.83 6.87 6.01
CA ASP A 190 6.92 8.15 6.68
C ASP A 190 5.67 8.39 7.55
N TYR A 191 5.75 9.36 8.46
CA TYR A 191 4.63 9.79 9.29
C TYR A 191 4.71 11.29 9.55
N GLY A 192 3.62 11.88 10.03
CA GLY A 192 3.59 13.31 10.33
C GLY A 192 2.57 13.65 11.40
N TRP A 193 2.85 14.74 12.13
CA TRP A 193 1.96 15.24 13.19
C TRP A 193 0.53 15.46 12.69
N ALA A 194 0.39 15.94 11.45
CA ALA A 194 -0.88 16.23 10.84
C ALA A 194 -1.68 14.95 10.57
N LEU A 195 -1.07 13.77 10.42
CA LEU A 195 -1.77 12.54 10.03
C LEU A 195 -2.26 11.73 11.24
N SER A 196 -1.68 11.98 12.41
CA SER A 196 -1.96 11.22 13.63
C SER A 196 -3.41 11.31 14.07
N GLY A 197 -4.12 10.19 14.12
CA GLY A 197 -5.54 10.08 14.45
C GLY A 197 -6.49 10.35 13.28
N ARG A 198 -6.00 10.46 12.03
CA ARG A 198 -6.83 10.68 10.83
C ARG A 198 -6.81 9.49 9.89
N ASN A 199 -7.88 9.35 9.10
CA ASN A 199 -7.93 8.42 7.97
C ASN A 199 -7.39 9.10 6.69
N THR A 200 -6.22 9.71 6.80
CA THR A 200 -5.57 10.46 5.73
C THR A 200 -4.20 9.88 5.43
N ILE A 201 -3.89 9.68 4.14
CA ILE A 201 -2.57 9.27 3.65
C ILE A 201 -1.99 10.41 2.82
N ASP A 202 -0.77 10.81 3.12
CA ASP A 202 -0.05 11.86 2.39
C ASP A 202 0.89 11.22 1.35
N LEU A 203 0.77 11.62 0.10
CA LEU A 203 1.55 11.04 -1.00
C LEU A 203 2.74 11.95 -1.32
N TYR A 204 3.93 11.37 -1.34
CA TYR A 204 5.12 12.14 -1.71
C TYR A 204 5.15 12.43 -3.21
N MET A 205 5.46 13.68 -3.55
CA MET A 205 5.63 14.16 -4.92
C MET A 205 7.03 14.74 -5.12
N ALA A 206 7.56 14.63 -6.34
CA ALA A 206 8.94 15.05 -6.62
C ALA A 206 9.12 16.58 -6.56
N ASN A 207 8.03 17.33 -6.80
CA ASN A 207 8.04 18.77 -6.84
C ASN A 207 6.68 19.39 -6.46
N GLN A 208 6.70 20.69 -6.17
CA GLN A 208 5.52 21.47 -5.78
C GLN A 208 4.40 21.46 -6.83
N HIS A 209 4.74 21.40 -8.12
CA HIS A 209 3.74 21.43 -9.18
C HIS A 209 2.89 20.15 -9.17
N GLU A 210 3.52 18.98 -9.09
CA GLU A 210 2.83 17.69 -8.92
C GLU A 210 2.00 17.63 -7.64
N MET A 211 2.55 18.12 -6.54
CA MET A 211 1.86 18.24 -5.26
C MET A 211 0.56 19.06 -5.36
N ASN A 212 0.65 20.26 -5.97
CA ASN A 212 -0.51 21.13 -6.18
C ASN A 212 -1.52 20.52 -7.16
N SER A 213 -1.04 19.83 -8.20
CA SER A 213 -1.89 19.14 -9.17
C SER A 213 -2.68 17.99 -8.53
N TRP A 214 -2.07 17.28 -7.56
CA TRP A 214 -2.74 16.23 -6.81
C TRP A 214 -3.85 16.78 -5.89
N GLY A 215 -3.49 17.74 -5.02
CA GLY A 215 -4.42 18.35 -4.07
C GLY A 215 -4.93 17.40 -2.98
N ALA A 216 -5.96 17.83 -2.24
CA ALA A 216 -6.63 16.99 -1.25
C ALA A 216 -7.90 16.37 -1.85
N ARG A 217 -8.04 15.04 -1.82
CA ARG A 217 -9.19 14.34 -2.40
C ARG A 217 -9.42 12.96 -1.79
N GLU A 218 -10.62 12.43 -1.95
CA GLU A 218 -10.94 11.05 -1.58
C GLU A 218 -10.46 10.08 -2.65
N GLU A 219 -9.82 9.00 -2.23
CA GLU A 219 -9.32 7.94 -3.11
C GLU A 219 -9.73 6.56 -2.59
N THR A 220 -10.10 5.68 -3.51
CA THR A 220 -10.20 4.26 -3.22
C THR A 220 -8.82 3.63 -3.40
N ILE A 221 -8.33 2.99 -2.35
CA ILE A 221 -7.07 2.28 -2.34
C ILE A 221 -7.28 0.77 -2.25
N GLU A 222 -6.39 0.02 -2.86
CA GLU A 222 -6.24 -1.42 -2.68
C GLU A 222 -4.97 -1.69 -1.90
N ILE A 223 -5.09 -2.30 -0.72
CA ILE A 223 -3.95 -2.75 0.07
C ILE A 223 -3.36 -4.00 -0.59
N LEU A 224 -2.13 -3.90 -1.04
CA LEU A 224 -1.38 -5.02 -1.64
C LEU A 224 -0.67 -5.84 -0.57
N GLN A 225 -0.20 -5.16 0.48
CA GLN A 225 0.49 -5.77 1.61
C GLN A 225 0.34 -4.86 2.82
N TRP A 226 -0.08 -5.40 3.96
CA TRP A 226 -0.03 -4.68 5.23
C TRP A 226 1.40 -4.65 5.79
N GLY A 227 1.77 -3.52 6.40
CA GLY A 227 2.97 -3.41 7.22
C GLY A 227 2.83 -4.11 8.56
N ASP A 228 3.91 -4.14 9.33
CA ASP A 228 3.95 -4.79 10.64
C ASP A 228 3.66 -3.77 11.78
N PRO A 229 2.53 -3.93 12.52
CA PRO A 229 2.20 -3.06 13.65
C PRO A 229 3.23 -3.13 14.78
N GLN A 230 3.86 -4.29 15.02
CA GLN A 230 4.82 -4.50 16.08
C GLN A 230 6.15 -3.82 15.76
N GLU A 231 6.61 -3.89 14.52
CA GLU A 231 7.80 -3.13 14.08
C GLU A 231 7.55 -1.63 14.19
N SER A 232 6.36 -1.17 13.76
CA SER A 232 5.94 0.24 13.90
C SER A 232 5.95 0.68 15.37
N LEU A 233 5.38 -0.12 16.27
CA LEU A 233 5.36 0.15 17.71
C LEU A 233 6.78 0.21 18.29
N GLN A 234 7.64 -0.75 17.92
CA GLN A 234 9.03 -0.78 18.39
C GLN A 234 9.80 0.48 17.99
N PHE A 235 9.59 0.96 16.77
CA PHE A 235 10.18 2.20 16.26
C PHE A 235 9.66 3.42 17.03
N LEU A 236 8.33 3.58 17.11
CA LEU A 236 7.68 4.76 17.67
C LEU A 236 7.88 4.91 19.19
N ARG A 237 8.07 3.81 19.92
CA ARG A 237 8.25 3.82 21.39
C ARG A 237 9.39 4.71 21.87
N ARG A 238 10.42 4.91 21.04
CA ARG A 238 11.60 5.74 21.35
C ARG A 238 11.35 7.25 21.23
N HIS A 239 10.22 7.65 20.69
CA HIS A 239 9.92 9.04 20.30
C HIS A 239 8.61 9.55 20.89
N GLN A 240 8.18 9.02 22.03
CA GLN A 240 6.89 9.36 22.66
C GLN A 240 6.82 10.77 23.27
N ASP A 241 7.94 11.51 23.29
CA ASP A 241 7.95 12.93 23.68
C ASP A 241 7.07 13.78 22.74
N TYR A 242 6.88 13.31 21.51
CA TYR A 242 5.96 13.93 20.56
C TYR A 242 4.54 13.41 20.75
N ARG A 243 3.59 14.32 21.02
CA ARG A 243 2.17 13.98 21.28
C ARG A 243 1.52 13.13 20.17
N HIS A 244 1.86 13.40 18.91
CA HIS A 244 1.34 12.65 17.77
C HIS A 244 1.88 11.21 17.74
N ILE A 245 3.15 11.00 18.09
CA ILE A 245 3.75 9.66 18.23
C ILE A 245 3.13 8.93 19.42
N LYS A 246 2.98 9.61 20.55
CA LYS A 246 2.30 9.05 21.73
C LYS A 246 0.88 8.58 21.41
N ARG A 247 0.12 9.35 20.62
CA ARG A 247 -1.22 8.96 20.16
C ARG A 247 -1.17 7.67 19.33
N MET A 248 -0.24 7.57 18.37
CA MET A 248 -0.08 6.35 17.55
C MET A 248 0.31 5.12 18.39
N VAL A 249 1.21 5.31 19.37
CA VAL A 249 1.62 4.24 20.30
C VAL A 249 0.42 3.73 21.11
N LEU A 250 -0.39 4.63 21.68
CA LEU A 250 -1.58 4.25 22.42
C LEU A 250 -2.58 3.46 21.55
N GLU A 251 -2.80 3.88 20.30
CA GLU A 251 -3.69 3.17 19.38
C GLU A 251 -3.15 1.76 19.03
N LEU A 252 -1.84 1.63 18.79
CA LEU A 252 -1.19 0.32 18.57
C LEU A 252 -1.26 -0.61 19.78
N GLU A 253 -1.25 -0.05 20.99
CA GLU A 253 -1.37 -0.81 22.24
C GLU A 253 -2.84 -1.11 22.63
N GLY A 254 -3.82 -0.64 21.85
CA GLY A 254 -5.24 -0.88 22.08
C GLY A 254 -5.91 0.12 23.02
N HIS A 255 -5.24 1.22 23.37
CA HIS A 255 -5.73 2.29 24.23
C HIS A 255 -6.47 3.38 23.45
N GLU A 256 -7.45 3.00 22.62
CA GLU A 256 -8.16 3.91 21.69
C GLU A 256 -8.78 5.14 22.39
N LYS A 257 -9.35 4.96 23.59
CA LYS A 257 -9.96 6.06 24.35
C LYS A 257 -8.95 7.09 24.81
N GLU A 258 -7.74 6.66 25.15
CA GLU A 258 -6.63 7.53 25.56
C GLU A 258 -6.01 8.22 24.34
N ALA A 259 -5.85 7.49 23.23
CA ALA A 259 -5.42 8.06 21.96
C ALA A 259 -6.38 9.17 21.49
N ALA A 260 -7.69 8.95 21.59
CA ALA A 260 -8.72 9.91 21.21
C ALA A 260 -8.80 11.14 22.14
N SER A 261 -8.36 11.02 23.39
CA SER A 261 -8.42 12.12 24.37
C SER A 261 -7.22 13.07 24.31
N LEU A 262 -6.09 12.63 23.75
CA LEU A 262 -4.95 13.49 23.44
C LEU A 262 -5.38 14.59 22.47
N ARG A 263 -5.01 15.85 22.75
CA ARG A 263 -5.30 17.03 21.91
C ARG A 263 -4.05 17.88 21.73
#